data_AF-A0A346D8V3-F1
#
_entry.id   AF-A0A346D8V3-F1
#
_cell.length_a   1.000
_cell.length_b   1.000
_cell.length_c   1.000
_cell.angle_alpha   90.00
_cell.angle_beta   90.00
_cell.angle_gamma   90.00
#
_symmetry.space_group_name_H-M   'P 1'
#
loop_
_entity.id
_entity.type
_entity.pdbx_description
1 polymer ?
#
loop_
_entity_poly.entity_id
_entity_poly.type
_entity_poly.pdbx_seq_one_letter_code
_entity_poly.pdbx_strand_id
1 'polypeptide(L)'
;MCWEKKPKRKKEKTMSVSYEKVVEIVRLKQVVCDSTLEIQKITSSFGIAQWLMDEIGNETQEVLMLLCLNTKNEVNSLSVVHRGTINQSIAHPRDIFQRAILSNATRICIAHNHPSGDLLNIVS
;
A
#
# COMPACT_ATOMS: atom_id res chain seq x y z
N MET A 1 -75.15 -27.04 -8.20
CA MET A 1 -73.70 -27.12 -8.51
C MET A 1 -72.99 -25.99 -7.78
N CYS A 2 -72.41 -26.24 -6.61
CA CYS A 2 -71.59 -25.27 -5.90
C CYS A 2 -70.17 -25.84 -5.82
N TRP A 3 -69.22 -25.20 -6.49
CA TRP A 3 -67.82 -25.61 -6.56
C TRP A 3 -67.03 -24.83 -5.50
N GLU A 4 -66.71 -25.46 -4.38
CA GLU A 4 -65.79 -24.88 -3.41
C GLU A 4 -64.34 -25.04 -3.90
N LYS A 5 -63.71 -23.92 -4.26
CA LYS A 5 -62.27 -23.90 -4.59
C LYS A 5 -61.47 -24.00 -3.30
N LYS A 6 -60.83 -25.15 -3.06
CA LYS A 6 -59.88 -25.28 -1.95
C LYS A 6 -58.70 -24.31 -2.12
N PRO A 7 -58.30 -23.58 -1.05
CA PRO A 7 -57.20 -22.62 -1.15
C PRO A 7 -55.87 -23.35 -1.40
N LYS A 8 -55.14 -22.92 -2.43
CA LYS A 8 -53.80 -23.47 -2.74
C LYS A 8 -52.81 -23.03 -1.66
N ARG A 9 -52.31 -23.99 -0.87
CA ARG A 9 -51.28 -23.78 0.16
C ARG A 9 -50.00 -23.27 -0.51
N LYS A 10 -49.66 -21.99 -0.35
CA LYS A 10 -48.39 -21.42 -0.83
C LYS A 10 -47.26 -22.10 -0.06
N LYS A 11 -46.38 -22.81 -0.75
CA LYS A 11 -45.14 -23.35 -0.15
C LYS A 11 -44.20 -22.16 0.08
N GLU A 12 -44.02 -21.78 1.34
CA GLU A 12 -43.00 -20.80 1.71
C GLU A 12 -41.62 -21.37 1.38
N LYS A 13 -40.89 -20.71 0.48
CA LYS A 13 -39.49 -21.03 0.19
C LYS A 13 -38.65 -20.49 1.34
N THR A 14 -38.19 -21.37 2.22
CA THR A 14 -37.18 -21.02 3.23
C THR A 14 -35.86 -20.74 2.50
N MET A 15 -35.50 -19.47 2.33
CA MET A 15 -34.18 -19.07 1.83
C MET A 15 -33.16 -19.28 2.95
N SER A 16 -32.25 -20.24 2.76
CA SER A 16 -31.08 -20.40 3.62
C SER A 16 -30.09 -19.27 3.33
N VAL A 17 -30.09 -18.24 4.18
CA VAL A 17 -29.09 -17.18 4.12
C VAL A 17 -27.79 -17.74 4.72
N SER A 18 -26.76 -17.89 3.88
CA SER A 18 -25.41 -18.21 4.35
C SER A 18 -24.74 -16.93 4.86
N TYR A 19 -24.44 -16.87 6.15
CA TYR A 19 -23.71 -15.73 6.72
C TYR A 19 -22.20 -15.97 6.56
N GLU A 20 -21.51 -15.05 5.89
CA GLU A 20 -20.05 -15.02 5.86
C GLU A 20 -19.51 -14.39 7.16
N LYS A 21 -18.41 -14.94 7.68
CA LYS A 21 -17.75 -14.41 8.87
C LYS A 21 -17.08 -13.07 8.54
N VAL A 22 -17.61 -11.99 9.10
CA VAL A 22 -16.94 -10.68 9.13
C VAL A 22 -16.12 -10.59 10.41
N VAL A 23 -14.84 -10.27 10.28
CA VAL A 23 -13.93 -10.06 11.41
C VAL A 23 -13.57 -8.58 11.51
N GLU A 24 -13.67 -8.03 12.73
CA GLU A 24 -13.22 -6.69 13.04
C GLU A 24 -11.73 -6.71 13.38
N ILE A 25 -10.96 -5.83 12.74
CA ILE A 25 -9.54 -5.63 13.08
C ILE A 25 -9.48 -4.70 14.28
N VAL A 26 -9.24 -5.26 15.46
CA VAL A 26 -9.20 -4.49 16.72
C VAL A 26 -7.87 -3.75 16.90
N ARG A 27 -6.74 -4.33 16.47
CA ARG A 27 -5.41 -3.74 16.65
C ARG A 27 -4.40 -4.27 15.63
N LEU A 28 -3.62 -3.36 15.07
CA LEU A 28 -2.38 -3.65 14.33
C LEU A 28 -1.21 -3.07 15.11
N LYS A 29 -0.08 -3.78 15.20
CA LYS A 29 1.14 -3.32 15.85
C LYS A 29 2.28 -3.32 14.84
N GLN A 30 2.81 -2.14 14.53
CA GLN A 30 4.06 -2.00 13.78
C GLN A 30 5.24 -2.09 14.77
N VAL A 31 6.24 -2.89 14.44
CA VAL A 31 7.54 -2.89 15.14
C VAL A 31 8.45 -1.94 14.38
N VAL A 32 8.93 -0.91 15.06
CA VAL A 32 9.83 0.10 14.49
C VAL A 32 11.24 -0.18 14.99
N CYS A 33 12.19 -0.15 14.08
CA CYS A 33 13.61 -0.15 14.41
C CYS A 33 14.10 1.28 14.28
N ASP A 34 14.74 1.82 15.31
CA ASP A 34 15.26 3.18 15.28
C ASP A 34 16.47 3.23 14.33
N SER A 35 16.35 4.04 13.30
CA SER A 35 17.48 4.51 12.50
C SER A 35 17.75 5.97 12.88
N THR A 36 19.01 6.32 13.11
CA THR A 36 19.45 7.71 13.33
C THR A 36 19.48 8.48 12.02
N LEU A 37 18.31 8.66 11.41
CA LEU A 37 18.13 9.61 10.32
C LEU A 37 17.61 10.91 10.93
N GLU A 38 18.30 12.02 10.67
CA GLU A 38 17.77 13.32 11.05
C GLU A 38 16.45 13.57 10.33
N ILE A 39 15.45 14.06 11.05
CA ILE A 39 14.15 14.39 10.49
C ILE A 39 14.35 15.56 9.51
N GLN A 40 14.33 15.25 8.22
CA GLN A 40 14.45 16.25 7.17
C GLN A 40 13.09 16.82 6.82
N LYS A 41 13.03 18.15 6.67
CA LYS A 41 11.88 18.82 6.09
C LYS A 41 12.04 18.87 4.58
N ILE A 42 11.07 18.29 3.89
CA ILE A 42 11.03 18.27 2.44
C ILE A 42 10.48 19.59 1.90
N THR A 43 11.27 20.26 1.07
CA THR A 43 10.95 21.56 0.46
C THR A 43 10.87 21.53 -1.07
N SER A 44 11.49 20.53 -1.72
CA SER A 44 11.47 20.38 -3.18
C SER A 44 11.58 18.92 -3.60
N SER A 45 11.04 18.59 -4.76
CA SER A 45 11.19 17.25 -5.38
C SER A 45 12.64 16.92 -5.71
N PHE A 46 13.42 17.93 -6.12
CA PHE A 46 14.85 17.77 -6.41
C PHE A 46 15.64 17.35 -5.16
N GLY A 47 15.40 17.99 -4.01
CA GLY A 47 16.05 17.63 -2.75
C GLY A 47 15.72 16.20 -2.31
N ILE A 48 14.45 15.78 -2.48
CA ILE A 48 14.05 14.38 -2.24
C ILE A 48 14.81 13.45 -3.18
N ALA A 49 14.83 13.73 -4.48
CA ALA A 49 15.46 12.87 -5.46
C ALA A 49 16.95 12.68 -5.16
N GLN A 50 17.65 13.76 -4.81
CA GLN A 50 19.06 13.69 -4.43
C GLN A 50 19.29 12.78 -3.22
N TRP A 51 18.48 12.96 -2.17
CA TRP A 51 18.58 12.11 -0.99
C TRP A 51 18.25 10.64 -1.28
N LEU A 52 17.18 10.35 -2.04
CA LEU A 52 16.81 8.98 -2.38
C LEU A 52 17.82 8.33 -3.34
N MET A 53 18.52 9.09 -4.18
CA MET A 53 19.64 8.58 -4.98
C MET A 53 20.80 8.10 -4.11
N ASP A 54 21.09 8.77 -2.99
CA ASP A 54 22.14 8.30 -2.07
C ASP A 54 21.74 7.00 -1.37
N GLU A 55 20.44 6.82 -1.08
CA GLU A 55 19.91 5.64 -0.38
C GLU A 55 19.79 4.38 -1.27
N ILE A 56 19.30 4.51 -2.50
CA ILE A 56 19.03 3.35 -3.40
C ILE A 56 19.78 3.40 -4.74
N GLY A 57 20.50 4.47 -5.06
CA GLY A 57 21.14 4.64 -6.37
C GLY A 57 22.24 3.63 -6.69
N ASN A 58 22.91 3.10 -5.66
CA ASN A 58 23.97 2.09 -5.81
C ASN A 58 23.46 0.64 -5.72
N GLU A 59 22.15 0.44 -5.60
CA GLU A 59 21.57 -0.90 -5.54
C GLU A 59 21.66 -1.59 -6.91
N THR A 60 22.08 -2.85 -6.91
CA THR A 60 22.26 -3.66 -8.13
C THR A 60 20.95 -4.21 -8.70
N GLN A 61 19.87 -4.07 -7.94
CA GLN A 61 18.51 -4.48 -8.28
C GLN A 61 17.60 -3.25 -8.24
N GLU A 62 16.45 -3.36 -8.89
CA GLU A 62 15.42 -2.33 -8.73
C GLU A 62 14.81 -2.40 -7.33
N VAL A 63 14.81 -1.26 -6.66
CA VAL A 63 14.29 -1.08 -5.31
C VAL A 63 13.24 0.01 -5.36
N LEU A 64 12.00 -0.35 -5.03
CA LEU A 64 10.94 0.63 -4.82
C LEU A 64 10.92 1.05 -3.35
N MET A 65 11.09 2.34 -3.12
CA MET A 65 11.11 2.94 -1.80
C MET A 65 9.93 3.89 -1.61
N LEU A 66 9.34 3.84 -0.42
CA LEU A 66 8.25 4.70 0.02
C LEU A 66 8.76 5.62 1.13
N LEU A 67 8.61 6.91 0.88
CA LEU A 67 8.82 7.97 1.84
C LEU A 67 7.46 8.47 2.33
N CYS A 68 7.25 8.44 3.64
CA CYS A 68 6.03 8.90 4.29
C CYS A 68 6.26 10.23 5.00
N LEU A 69 5.38 11.21 4.77
CA LEU A 69 5.49 12.56 5.31
C LEU A 69 4.31 12.93 6.21
N ASN A 70 4.58 13.74 7.22
CA ASN A 70 3.53 14.39 8.02
C ASN A 70 2.98 15.66 7.37
N THR A 71 2.03 16.31 8.05
CA THR A 71 1.34 17.52 7.57
C THR A 71 2.28 18.72 7.36
N LYS A 72 3.47 18.71 7.96
CA LYS A 72 4.51 19.74 7.84
C LYS A 72 5.56 19.43 6.77
N ASN A 73 5.38 18.36 5.99
CA ASN A 73 6.37 17.80 5.06
C ASN A 73 7.65 17.30 5.73
N GLU A 74 7.58 16.87 6.98
CA GLU A 74 8.72 16.21 7.64
C GLU A 74 8.62 14.70 7.42
N VAL A 75 9.78 14.04 7.31
CA VAL A 75 9.85 12.59 7.12
C VAL A 75 9.41 11.86 8.39
N ASN A 76 8.35 11.06 8.26
CA ASN A 76 7.87 10.16 9.32
C ASN A 76 8.54 8.79 9.26
N SER A 77 8.65 8.24 8.05
CA SER A 77 9.28 6.94 7.83
C SER A 77 9.77 6.80 6.40
N LEU A 78 10.84 6.02 6.26
CA LEU A 78 11.37 5.55 4.99
C LEU A 78 11.28 4.03 5.00
N SER A 79 10.77 3.43 3.92
CA SER A 79 10.60 1.98 3.86
C SER A 79 10.77 1.46 2.44
N VAL A 80 11.51 0.37 2.30
CA VAL A 80 11.57 -0.38 1.05
C VAL A 80 10.27 -1.16 0.87
N VAL A 81 9.54 -0.85 -0.19
CA VAL A 81 8.27 -1.49 -0.54
C VAL A 81 8.51 -2.83 -1.21
N HIS A 82 9.45 -2.83 -2.16
CA HIS A 82 9.75 -3.98 -2.99
C HIS A 82 11.23 -3.95 -3.38
N ARG A 83 11.86 -5.12 -3.39
CA ARG A 83 13.15 -5.36 -4.04
C ARG A 83 12.89 -6.34 -5.17
N GLY A 84 13.02 -5.83 -6.38
CA GLY A 84 12.71 -6.54 -7.61
C GLY A 84 13.92 -7.25 -8.20
N THR A 85 13.82 -7.51 -9.49
CA THR A 85 14.93 -8.03 -10.29
C THR A 85 15.75 -6.87 -10.84
N ILE A 86 16.67 -7.14 -11.78
CA ILE A 86 17.48 -6.10 -12.43
C ILE A 86 16.62 -5.16 -13.31
N ASN A 87 15.45 -5.64 -13.78
CA ASN A 87 14.68 -4.96 -14.84
C ASN A 87 13.22 -4.66 -14.48
N GLN A 88 12.74 -5.10 -13.31
CA GLN A 88 11.39 -4.79 -12.86
C GLN A 88 11.23 -5.01 -11.35
N SER A 89 10.41 -4.14 -10.76
CA SER A 89 9.94 -4.18 -9.38
C SER A 89 8.40 -4.10 -9.40
N ILE A 90 7.71 -5.23 -9.18
CA ILE A 90 6.24 -5.26 -9.15
C ILE A 90 5.78 -4.92 -7.74
N ALA A 91 5.23 -3.71 -7.56
CA ALA A 91 4.67 -3.28 -6.29
C ALA A 91 3.15 -3.14 -6.36
N HIS A 92 2.45 -3.91 -5.52
CA HIS A 92 1.00 -3.79 -5.46
C HIS A 92 0.63 -2.55 -4.62
N PRO A 93 -0.34 -1.71 -5.06
CA PRO A 93 -0.75 -0.53 -4.30
C PRO A 93 -1.12 -0.82 -2.85
N ARG A 94 -1.69 -2.00 -2.57
CA ARG A 94 -1.98 -2.46 -1.21
C ARG A 94 -0.77 -2.46 -0.28
N ASP A 95 0.42 -2.81 -0.78
CA ASP A 95 1.64 -2.94 0.01
C ASP A 95 2.26 -1.56 0.30
N ILE A 96 2.01 -0.61 -0.61
CA ILE A 96 2.38 0.80 -0.45
C ILE A 96 1.46 1.44 0.60
N PHE A 97 0.14 1.32 0.42
CA PHE A 97 -0.83 1.93 1.32
C PHE A 97 -0.82 1.31 2.71
N GLN A 98 -0.56 0.00 2.84
CA GLN A 98 -0.41 -0.63 4.15
C GLN A 98 0.69 0.06 4.98
N ARG A 99 1.87 0.29 4.37
CA ARG A 99 3.00 0.98 5.04
C ARG A 99 2.69 2.45 5.30
N ALA A 100 2.05 3.14 4.36
CA ALA A 100 1.63 4.53 4.55
C ALA A 100 0.63 4.71 5.70
N ILE A 101 -0.35 3.81 5.81
CA ILE A 101 -1.35 3.82 6.88
C ILE A 101 -0.71 3.50 8.23
N LEU A 102 0.12 2.47 8.30
CA LEU A 102 0.76 2.08 9.56
C LEU A 102 1.76 3.13 10.08
N SER A 103 2.33 3.96 9.20
CA SER A 103 3.20 5.09 9.55
C SER A 103 2.46 6.41 9.80
N ASN A 104 1.11 6.40 9.78
CA ASN A 104 0.28 7.60 9.89
C ASN A 104 0.71 8.71 8.91
N ALA A 105 1.06 8.33 7.68
CA ALA A 105 1.48 9.25 6.65
C ALA A 105 0.30 10.12 6.20
N THR A 106 0.53 11.42 6.05
CA THR A 106 -0.45 12.33 5.42
C THR A 106 -0.17 12.56 3.94
N ARG A 107 1.08 12.36 3.52
CA ARG A 107 1.55 12.43 2.15
C ARG A 107 2.58 11.33 1.95
N ILE A 108 2.69 10.84 0.71
CA ILE A 108 3.67 9.83 0.34
C ILE A 108 4.45 10.29 -0.88
N CYS A 109 5.72 9.92 -0.93
CA CYS A 109 6.57 10.00 -2.11
C CYS A 109 7.11 8.61 -2.40
N ILE A 110 7.17 8.25 -3.68
CA ILE A 110 7.66 6.96 -4.13
C ILE A 110 8.85 7.22 -5.05
N ALA A 111 9.91 6.44 -4.90
CA ALA A 111 11.03 6.43 -5.81
C ALA A 111 11.46 4.99 -6.10
N HIS A 112 12.02 4.79 -7.28
CA HIS A 112 12.75 3.57 -7.63
C HIS A 112 14.07 3.93 -8.29
N ASN A 113 15.05 3.04 -8.18
CA ASN A 113 16.27 3.09 -8.97
C ASN A 113 16.13 2.13 -10.18
N HIS A 114 16.76 2.50 -11.29
CA HIS A 114 17.01 1.59 -12.40
C HIS A 114 18.53 1.39 -12.52
N PRO A 115 19.07 0.20 -12.17
CA PRO A 115 20.52 -0.05 -12.23
C PRO A 115 21.12 0.14 -13.63
N SER A 116 20.31 0.02 -14.69
CA SER A 116 20.68 0.27 -16.08
C SER A 116 20.92 1.75 -16.42
N GLY A 117 20.41 2.67 -15.60
CA GLY A 117 20.42 4.11 -15.88
C GLY A 117 19.43 4.55 -16.97
N ASP A 118 18.62 3.63 -17.51
CA ASP A 118 17.60 3.95 -18.50
C ASP A 118 16.29 4.36 -17.82
N LEU A 119 15.86 5.59 -18.08
CA LEU A 119 14.65 6.20 -17.50
C LEU A 119 13.40 6.02 -18.39
N LEU A 120 13.55 5.51 -19.62
CA LEU A 120 12.45 5.46 -20.61
C LEU A 120 11.69 4.13 -20.61
N ASN A 121 12.31 3.05 -20.14
CA ASN A 121 11.71 1.72 -20.08
C ASN A 121 11.18 1.42 -18.66
N ILE A 122 10.21 2.22 -18.20
CA ILE A 122 9.55 2.00 -16.91
C ILE A 122 8.42 0.99 -17.12
N VAL A 123 8.68 -0.29 -16.83
CA VAL A 123 7.63 -1.29 -16.61
C VAL A 123 7.45 -1.42 -15.10
N SER A 124 6.58 -0.57 -14.55
CA SER A 124 6.13 -0.59 -13.16
C SER A 124 4.69 -1.08 -13.05
#